data_AF-A0A192H5L0-F1
#
_entry.id   AF-A0A192H5L0-F1
#
_cell.length_a   1.000
_cell.length_b   1.000
_cell.length_c   1.000
_cell.angle_alpha   90.00
_cell.angle_beta   90.00
_cell.angle_gamma   90.00
#
_symmetry.space_group_name_H-M   'P 1'
#
loop_
_entity.id
_entity.type
_entity.pdbx_description
1 polymer ?
#
loop_
_entity_poly.entity_id
_entity_poly.type
_entity_poly.pdbx_seq_one_letter_code
_entity_poly.pdbx_strand_id
1 'polypeptide(L)'
;MKYSEETVAKAQYIADTCSSCRRCMRDCMFLRQQKKAPDKIFGDFVATGEIDPLVPYSCELCHHCTIVCPYKLEIADAFLAIRQDLIVQNKGRLPLEQLRGVRFHQIFSNFRLFTYTRKG
;
A
#
# COMPACT_ATOMS: atom_id res chain seq x y z
N MET A 1 9.03 11.83 11.12
CA MET A 1 7.72 11.35 10.58
C MET A 1 7.77 9.83 10.52
N LYS A 2 6.65 9.12 10.70
CA LYS A 2 6.64 7.64 10.67
C LYS A 2 7.05 7.09 9.29
N TYR A 3 6.75 7.81 8.21
CA TYR A 3 7.00 7.43 6.81
C TYR A 3 8.24 8.11 6.24
N SER A 4 8.81 7.51 5.19
CA SER A 4 9.97 8.08 4.47
C SER A 4 9.59 9.37 3.73
N GLU A 5 10.58 10.23 3.49
CA GLU A 5 10.37 11.48 2.75
C GLU A 5 9.83 11.20 1.33
N GLU A 6 10.29 10.12 0.70
CA GLU A 6 9.80 9.70 -0.62
C GLU A 6 8.30 9.36 -0.58
N THR A 7 7.86 8.58 0.41
CA THR A 7 6.44 8.21 0.56
C THR A 7 5.55 9.44 0.73
N VAL A 8 5.98 10.38 1.57
CA VAL A 8 5.25 11.63 1.83
C VAL A 8 5.21 12.48 0.57
N ALA A 9 6.32 12.63 -0.14
CA ALA A 9 6.39 13.40 -1.38
C ALA A 9 5.45 12.85 -2.47
N LYS A 10 5.40 11.52 -2.64
CA LYS A 10 4.47 10.88 -3.58
C LYS A 10 3.02 11.12 -3.20
N ALA A 11 2.69 10.99 -1.92
CA ALA A 11 1.33 11.25 -1.43
C ALA A 11 0.92 12.71 -1.61
N GLN A 12 1.82 13.65 -1.28
CA GLN A 12 1.62 15.09 -1.46
C GLN A 12 1.36 15.42 -2.93
N TYR A 13 2.20 14.90 -3.84
CA TYR A 13 2.05 15.12 -5.27
C TYR A 13 0.69 14.65 -5.80
N ILE A 14 0.21 13.48 -5.35
CA ILE A 14 -1.11 12.97 -5.73
C ILE A 14 -2.23 13.83 -5.13
N ALA A 15 -2.09 14.25 -3.88
CA ALA A 15 -3.07 15.10 -3.20
C ALA A 15 -3.27 16.44 -3.94
N ASP A 16 -2.17 17.06 -4.37
CA ASP A 16 -2.18 18.38 -5.01
C ASP A 16 -2.55 18.32 -6.50
N THR A 17 -2.18 17.25 -7.20
CA THR A 17 -2.35 17.15 -8.66
C THR A 17 -3.66 16.46 -9.07
N CYS A 18 -4.25 15.64 -8.20
CA CYS A 18 -5.46 14.89 -8.54
C CYS A 18 -6.67 15.82 -8.71
N SER A 19 -7.18 15.91 -9.94
CA SER A 19 -8.35 16.72 -10.27
C SER A 19 -9.69 16.12 -9.80
N SER A 20 -9.68 15.10 -8.95
CA SER A 20 -10.89 14.45 -8.44
C SER A 20 -11.84 13.91 -9.54
N CYS A 21 -11.32 13.54 -10.72
CA CYS A 21 -12.11 13.13 -11.90
C CYS A 21 -12.79 11.75 -11.77
N ARG A 22 -12.39 10.94 -10.78
CA ARG A 22 -12.92 9.59 -10.46
C ARG A 22 -12.85 8.53 -11.57
N ARG A 23 -12.09 8.74 -12.64
CA ARG A 23 -11.90 7.71 -13.70
C ARG A 23 -11.32 6.41 -13.14
N CYS A 24 -10.28 6.53 -12.29
CA CYS A 24 -9.67 5.39 -11.60
C CYS A 24 -10.64 4.62 -10.70
N MET A 25 -11.66 5.28 -10.13
CA MET A 25 -12.65 4.65 -9.26
C MET A 25 -13.71 3.84 -10.01
N ARG A 26 -13.86 4.05 -11.32
CA ARG A 26 -14.84 3.31 -12.15
C ARG A 26 -14.47 1.84 -12.24
N ASP A 27 -13.21 1.57 -12.55
CA ASP A 27 -12.70 0.24 -12.84
C ASP A 27 -12.01 -0.41 -11.62
N CYS A 28 -11.63 0.38 -10.62
CA CYS A 28 -10.99 -0.13 -9.40
C CYS A 28 -12.02 -0.34 -8.28
N MET A 29 -12.32 -1.60 -7.99
CA MET A 29 -13.18 -2.00 -6.86
C MET A 29 -12.71 -1.42 -5.52
N PHE A 30 -11.40 -1.49 -5.26
CA PHE A 30 -10.79 -0.96 -4.04
C PHE A 30 -11.06 0.55 -3.88
N LEU A 31 -10.72 1.36 -4.88
CA LEU A 31 -10.94 2.81 -4.81
C LEU A 31 -12.44 3.16 -4.70
N ARG A 32 -13.32 2.37 -5.32
CA ARG A 32 -14.77 2.54 -5.17
C ARG A 32 -15.24 2.28 -3.74
N GLN A 33 -14.69 1.28 -3.06
CA GLN A 33 -15.00 0.97 -1.66
C GLN A 33 -14.53 2.05 -0.69
N GLN A 34 -13.43 2.75 -1.00
CA GLN A 34 -12.92 3.84 -0.16
C GLN A 34 -13.87 5.06 -0.11
N LYS A 35 -14.83 5.19 -1.05
CA LYS A 35 -15.80 6.31 -1.20
C LYS A 35 -15.18 7.70 -1.35
N LYS A 36 -13.86 7.85 -1.19
CA LYS A 36 -13.08 9.07 -1.37
C LYS A 36 -12.25 8.96 -2.65
N ALA A 37 -12.08 10.09 -3.32
CA ALA A 37 -11.17 10.19 -4.44
C ALA A 37 -9.70 10.22 -3.95
N PRO A 38 -8.72 9.91 -4.81
CA PRO A 38 -7.32 9.80 -4.41
C PRO A 38 -6.76 11.06 -3.74
N ASP A 39 -7.12 12.24 -4.24
CA ASP A 39 -6.81 13.54 -3.62
C ASP A 39 -7.10 13.55 -2.10
N LYS A 40 -8.29 13.10 -1.71
CA LYS A 40 -8.71 13.08 -0.31
C LYS A 40 -8.05 11.96 0.47
N ILE A 41 -7.85 10.79 -0.12
CA ILE A 41 -7.18 9.67 0.55
C ILE A 41 -5.75 10.05 0.94
N PHE A 42 -4.99 10.58 -0.03
CA PHE A 42 -3.61 10.99 0.20
C PHE A 42 -3.51 12.31 0.97
N GLY A 43 -4.46 13.23 0.78
CA GLY A 43 -4.55 14.47 1.57
C GLY A 43 -4.79 14.21 3.05
N ASP A 44 -5.73 13.31 3.39
CA ASP A 44 -5.97 12.90 4.78
C ASP A 44 -4.72 12.22 5.38
N PHE A 45 -4.04 11.36 4.61
CA PHE A 45 -2.79 10.73 5.03
C PHE A 45 -1.67 11.76 5.29
N VAL A 46 -1.49 12.75 4.41
CA VAL A 46 -0.49 13.81 4.57
C VAL A 46 -0.81 14.68 5.79
N ALA A 47 -2.09 15.03 5.99
CA ALA A 47 -2.51 15.88 7.10
C ALA A 47 -2.42 15.20 8.47
N THR A 48 -2.77 13.92 8.54
CA THR A 48 -2.78 13.16 9.80
C THR A 48 -1.45 12.46 10.09
N GLY A 49 -0.67 12.15 9.04
CA GLY A 49 0.51 11.31 9.14
C GLY A 49 0.18 9.85 9.49
N GLU A 50 -1.09 9.43 9.37
CA GLU A 50 -1.56 8.09 9.71
C GLU A 50 -2.46 7.53 8.61
N ILE A 51 -2.40 6.21 8.42
CA ILE A 51 -3.26 5.48 7.50
C ILE A 51 -3.49 4.09 8.08
N ASP A 52 -4.74 3.63 8.06
CA ASP A 52 -5.07 2.25 8.42
C ASP A 52 -4.33 1.30 7.45
N PRO A 53 -3.45 0.40 7.93
CA PRO A 53 -2.74 -0.56 7.09
C PRO A 53 -3.65 -1.35 6.14
N LEU A 54 -4.91 -1.59 6.49
CA LEU A 54 -5.83 -2.29 5.60
C LEU A 54 -6.01 -1.55 4.26
N VAL A 55 -5.96 -0.22 4.25
CA VAL A 55 -6.13 0.60 3.04
C VAL A 55 -5.01 0.38 2.01
N PRO A 56 -3.72 0.65 2.31
CA PRO A 56 -2.66 0.42 1.34
C PRO A 56 -2.55 -1.06 0.98
N TYR A 57 -2.80 -2.00 1.91
CA TYR A 57 -2.75 -3.44 1.63
C TYR A 57 -3.92 -3.98 0.80
N SER A 58 -5.03 -3.26 0.69
CA SER A 58 -6.16 -3.65 -0.18
C SER A 58 -5.95 -3.31 -1.66
N CYS A 59 -4.92 -2.53 -2.00
CA CYS A 59 -4.60 -2.21 -3.39
C CYS A 59 -3.92 -3.39 -4.10
N GLU A 60 -4.42 -3.86 -5.24
CA GLU A 60 -3.77 -4.98 -5.95
C GLU A 60 -2.51 -4.59 -6.75
N LEU A 61 -2.08 -3.31 -6.68
CA LEU A 61 -0.92 -2.80 -7.41
C LEU A 61 -0.98 -3.08 -8.94
N CYS A 62 -2.17 -3.16 -9.51
CA CYS A 62 -2.35 -3.49 -10.93
C CYS A 62 -2.02 -2.35 -11.90
N HIS A 63 -1.70 -1.15 -11.38
CA HIS A 63 -1.39 0.08 -12.13
C HIS A 63 -2.47 0.57 -13.13
N HIS A 64 -3.65 -0.04 -13.20
CA HIS A 64 -4.74 0.42 -14.07
C HIS A 64 -5.16 1.86 -13.78
N CYS A 65 -5.09 2.28 -12.51
CA CYS A 65 -5.37 3.64 -12.08
C CYS A 65 -4.44 4.68 -12.74
N THR A 66 -3.17 4.34 -12.99
CA THR A 66 -2.20 5.21 -13.69
C THR A 66 -2.55 5.34 -15.16
N ILE A 67 -2.96 4.23 -15.80
CA ILE A 67 -3.31 4.17 -17.23
C ILE A 67 -4.53 5.05 -17.54
N VAL A 68 -5.58 4.98 -16.72
CA VAL A 68 -6.82 5.75 -16.95
C VAL A 68 -6.75 7.20 -16.47
N CYS A 69 -5.70 7.57 -15.72
CA CYS A 69 -5.55 8.90 -15.16
C CYS A 69 -5.05 9.89 -16.24
N PRO A 70 -5.73 11.03 -16.46
CA PRO A 70 -5.27 12.04 -17.42
C PRO A 70 -3.91 12.64 -17.04
N TYR A 71 -3.59 12.68 -15.74
CA TYR A 71 -2.33 13.17 -15.21
C TYR A 71 -1.29 12.06 -14.94
N LYS A 72 -1.61 10.81 -15.32
CA LYS A 72 -0.74 9.64 -15.11
C LYS A 72 -0.23 9.50 -13.66
N LEU A 73 -1.10 9.76 -12.69
CA LEU A 73 -0.74 9.66 -11.28
C LEU A 73 -0.45 8.21 -10.88
N GLU A 74 0.71 8.00 -10.28
CA GLU A 74 1.24 6.70 -9.83
C GLU A 74 0.66 6.30 -8.46
N ILE A 75 -0.67 6.11 -8.41
CA ILE A 75 -1.40 5.82 -7.18
C ILE A 75 -0.97 4.48 -6.56
N ALA A 76 -0.75 3.47 -7.39
CA ALA A 76 -0.31 2.16 -6.93
C ALA A 76 1.09 2.23 -6.30
N ASP A 77 2.01 2.99 -6.89
CA ASP A 77 3.38 3.16 -6.38
C ASP A 77 3.41 3.93 -5.06
N ALA A 78 2.52 4.92 -4.89
CA ALA A 78 2.34 5.57 -3.60
C ALA A 78 1.84 4.59 -2.52
N PHE A 79 0.87 3.72 -2.82
CA PHE A 79 0.46 2.69 -1.87
C PHE A 79 1.56 1.66 -1.60
N LEU A 80 2.37 1.30 -2.59
CA LEU A 80 3.52 0.43 -2.42
C LEU A 80 4.56 1.03 -1.46
N ALA A 81 4.89 2.31 -1.62
CA ALA A 81 5.81 3.02 -0.74
C ALA A 81 5.31 3.02 0.73
N ILE A 82 4.01 3.27 0.93
CA ILE A 82 3.37 3.17 2.25
C ILE A 82 3.51 1.74 2.83
N ARG A 83 3.29 0.69 2.03
CA ARG A 83 3.47 -0.70 2.49
C ARG A 83 4.90 -0.98 2.94
N GLN A 84 5.89 -0.51 2.19
CA GLN A 84 7.31 -0.72 2.51
C GLN A 84 7.65 -0.05 3.84
N ASP A 85 7.23 1.20 4.03
CA ASP A 85 7.44 1.92 5.28
C ASP A 85 6.77 1.22 6.47
N LEU A 86 5.54 0.73 6.31
CA LEU A 86 4.83 -0.02 7.36
C LEU A 86 5.58 -1.31 7.77
N ILE A 87 6.19 -2.01 6.81
CA ILE A 87 7.01 -3.20 7.08
C ILE A 87 8.27 -2.81 7.86
N VAL A 88 8.95 -1.75 7.44
CA VAL A 88 10.17 -1.25 8.12
C VAL A 88 9.85 -0.86 9.57
N GLN A 89 8.77 -0.10 9.77
CA GLN A 89 8.30 0.28 11.11
C GLN A 89 7.95 -0.94 11.97
N ASN A 90 7.37 -1.98 11.37
CA ASN A 90 6.98 -3.21 12.07
C ASN A 90 8.10 -4.28 12.10
N LYS A 91 9.37 -3.89 11.99
CA LYS A 91 10.55 -4.77 12.10
C LYS A 91 10.52 -5.95 11.11
N GLY A 92 10.11 -5.68 9.87
CA GLY A 92 10.02 -6.69 8.82
C GLY A 92 8.76 -7.56 8.90
N ARG A 93 7.80 -7.23 9.78
CA ARG A 93 6.56 -7.99 9.95
C ARG A 93 5.40 -7.31 9.23
N LEU A 94 4.49 -8.11 8.70
CA LEU A 94 3.25 -7.59 8.13
C LEU A 94 2.40 -6.96 9.25
N PRO A 95 1.90 -5.72 9.10
CA PRO A 95 1.06 -5.03 10.09
C PRO A 95 -0.40 -5.50 10.10
N LEU A 96 -0.70 -6.66 9.50
CA LEU A 96 -2.04 -7.23 9.38
C LEU A 96 -2.20 -8.44 10.31
N GLU A 97 -3.00 -8.26 11.36
CA GLU A 97 -3.24 -9.31 12.38
C GLU A 97 -3.93 -10.55 11.78
N GLN A 98 -4.80 -10.36 10.79
CA GLN A 98 -5.54 -11.44 10.12
C GLN A 98 -4.61 -12.40 9.37
N LEU A 99 -3.39 -11.97 9.02
CA LEU A 99 -2.42 -12.75 8.26
C LEU A 99 -1.33 -13.40 9.15
N ARG A 100 -1.55 -13.49 10.47
CA ARG A 100 -0.62 -14.19 11.38
C ARG A 100 -0.36 -15.64 10.96
N GLY A 101 -1.36 -16.34 10.40
CA GLY A 101 -1.20 -17.72 9.90
C GLY A 101 -0.14 -17.83 8.80
N VAL A 102 -0.11 -16.85 7.87
CA VAL A 102 0.90 -16.79 6.80
C VAL A 102 2.31 -16.66 7.38
N ARG A 103 2.47 -15.85 8.44
CA ARG A 103 3.76 -15.73 9.12
C ARG A 103 4.20 -17.06 9.73
N PHE A 104 3.32 -17.78 10.41
CA PHE A 104 3.65 -19.11 10.94
C PHE A 104 4.06 -20.05 9.81
N HIS A 105 3.28 -20.09 8.73
CA HIS A 105 3.62 -20.87 7.54
C HIS A 105 5.01 -20.51 6.99
N GLN A 106 5.35 -19.23 6.85
CA GLN A 106 6.68 -18.76 6.40
C GLN A 106 7.82 -19.16 7.35
N ILE A 107 7.58 -19.09 8.67
CA ILE A 107 8.58 -19.49 9.69
C ILE A 107 8.82 -21.00 9.63
N PHE A 108 7.74 -21.80 9.60
CA PHE A 108 7.85 -23.26 9.59
C PHE A 108 8.38 -23.79 8.26
N SER A 109 8.03 -23.17 7.13
CA SER A 109 8.54 -23.57 5.80
C SER A 109 10.06 -23.45 5.68
N ASN A 110 10.68 -22.53 6.45
CA ASN A 110 12.13 -22.35 6.48
C ASN A 110 12.81 -23.16 7.60
N PHE A 111 12.05 -23.95 8.35
CA PHE A 111 12.61 -24.76 9.43
C PHE A 111 13.30 -26.00 8.86
N ARG A 112 14.42 -26.39 9.47
CA ARG A 112 15.29 -27.47 8.98
C ARG A 112 14.60 -28.85 8.93
N LEU A 113 13.53 -29.03 9.70
CA LEU A 113 12.72 -30.25 9.71
C LEU A 113 11.77 -30.35 8.51
N PHE A 114 11.34 -29.21 7.97
CA PHE A 114 10.34 -29.13 6.89
C PHE A 114 10.94 -28.75 5.53
N THR A 115 12.28 -28.74 5.43
CA THR A 115 13.01 -28.45 4.20
C THR A 115 13.72 -29.71 3.70
N TYR A 116 13.48 -30.07 2.44
CA TYR A 116 14.07 -31.27 1.80
C TYR A 116 15.59 -31.14 1.61
N THR A 117 16.07 -29.92 1.33
CA THR A 117 17.50 -29.66 1.14
C THR A 117 18.15 -29.30 2.47
N ARG A 118 19.13 -30.11 2.90
CA ARG A 118 20.07 -29.67 3.94
C ARG A 118 20.87 -28.50 3.35
N LYS A 119 20.58 -27.26 3.76
CA LYS A 119 21.57 -26.18 3.63
C LYS A 119 22.75 -26.59 4.52
N GLY A 120 23.83 -27.06 3.87
CA GLY A 120 25.13 -27.33 4.48
C GLY A 120 25.78 -26.07 4.98
#